data_AF-C8WSS1-F1
#
_entry.id   AF-C8WSS1-F1
#
_cell.length_a   1.000
_cell.length_b   1.000
_cell.length_c   1.000
_cell.angle_alpha   90.00
_cell.angle_beta   90.00
_cell.angle_gamma   90.00
#
_symmetry.space_group_name_H-M   'P 1'
#
loop_
_entity.id
_entity.type
_entity.pdbx_description
1 polymer ?
#
loop_
_entity_poly.entity_id
_entity_poly.type
_entity_poly.pdbx_seq_one_letter_code
_entity_poly.pdbx_strand_id
1 'polypeptide(L)'
;MNLSFRMGIIQLVYLAYGVEVILKRICSSHYKQDDYEIHMLFVLFDRMRQHLDSIQINYMKYGNRGRHSLSECIYAPPFHLYDPDKNDIDIYHRFLKEDNKSLYSIYIRICNDCIRIPTKMLAVYQAIKESGELIASLPEETEIWREQVSQSEVRILAYLDSLIINDLIETIFHIRDVEACDILKLSS
;
A
#
# COMPACT_ATOMS: atom_id res chain seq x y z
N MET A 1 -0.18 -13.52 17.50
CA MET A 1 0.02 -12.22 16.82
C MET A 1 -1.34 -11.78 16.29
N ASN A 2 -1.85 -10.62 16.68
CA ASN A 2 -3.26 -10.23 16.47
C ASN A 2 -3.55 -9.90 15.00
N LEU A 3 -4.17 -10.83 14.27
CA LEU A 3 -4.67 -10.64 12.90
C LEU A 3 -5.62 -9.43 12.78
N SER A 4 -6.44 -9.19 13.81
CA SER A 4 -7.48 -8.13 13.81
C SER A 4 -6.91 -6.70 13.68
N PHE A 5 -5.74 -6.42 14.26
CA PHE A 5 -5.11 -5.09 14.19
C PHE A 5 -4.54 -4.81 12.79
N ARG A 6 -4.00 -5.85 12.13
CA ARG A 6 -3.38 -5.75 10.81
C ARG A 6 -4.40 -5.57 9.69
N MET A 7 -5.59 -6.17 9.84
CA MET A 7 -6.72 -5.97 8.93
C MET A 7 -7.24 -4.53 8.95
N GLY A 8 -7.27 -3.86 10.10
CA GLY A 8 -7.76 -2.48 10.22
C GLY A 8 -6.88 -1.43 9.52
N ILE A 9 -5.57 -1.67 9.45
CA ILE A 9 -4.63 -0.73 8.79
C ILE A 9 -4.72 -0.82 7.26
N ILE A 10 -4.93 -2.02 6.69
CA ILE A 10 -5.13 -2.17 5.24
C ILE A 10 -6.39 -1.41 4.81
N GLN A 11 -7.46 -1.48 5.60
CA GLN A 11 -8.70 -0.72 5.36
C GLN A 11 -8.45 0.79 5.38
N LEU A 12 -7.63 1.29 6.32
CA LEU A 12 -7.22 2.70 6.36
C LEU A 12 -6.44 3.14 5.12
N VAL A 13 -5.55 2.29 4.61
CA VAL A 13 -4.77 2.59 3.39
C VAL A 13 -5.69 2.74 2.17
N TYR A 14 -6.70 1.87 2.03
CA TYR A 14 -7.70 1.99 0.97
C TYR A 14 -8.54 3.26 1.10
N LEU A 15 -8.99 3.57 2.32
CA LEU A 15 -9.77 4.76 2.59
C LEU A 15 -9.00 6.05 2.28
N ALA A 16 -7.73 6.12 2.70
CA ALA A 16 -6.86 7.26 2.46
C ALA A 16 -6.63 7.49 0.96
N TYR A 17 -6.44 6.42 0.19
CA TYR A 17 -6.31 6.51 -1.26
C TYR A 17 -7.59 6.99 -1.94
N GLY A 18 -8.76 6.48 -1.52
CA GLY A 18 -10.05 6.96 -2.03
C GLY A 18 -10.24 8.47 -1.80
N VAL A 19 -9.84 8.96 -0.62
CA VAL A 19 -9.83 10.41 -0.33
C VAL A 19 -8.88 11.16 -1.25
N GLU A 20 -7.68 10.64 -1.47
CA GLU A 20 -6.68 11.26 -2.35
C GLU A 20 -7.18 11.36 -3.79
N VAL A 21 -7.81 10.31 -4.32
CA VAL A 21 -8.40 10.30 -5.67
C VAL A 21 -9.47 11.40 -5.81
N ILE A 22 -10.40 11.50 -4.86
CA ILE A 22 -11.45 12.52 -4.91
C ILE A 22 -10.85 13.93 -4.76
N LEU A 23 -9.88 14.12 -3.85
CA LEU A 23 -9.21 15.42 -3.69
C LEU A 23 -8.44 15.82 -4.95
N LYS A 24 -7.72 14.89 -5.61
CA LYS A 24 -7.05 15.15 -6.89
C LYS A 24 -8.05 15.62 -7.95
N ARG A 25 -9.24 15.01 -8.02
CA ARG A 25 -10.31 15.42 -8.96
C ARG A 25 -10.85 16.81 -8.65
N ILE A 26 -11.21 17.09 -7.40
CA ILE A 26 -11.71 18.42 -6.98
C ILE A 26 -10.65 19.51 -7.24
N CYS A 27 -9.37 19.22 -6.97
CA CYS A 27 -8.29 20.16 -7.21
C CYS A 27 -7.93 20.30 -8.69
N SER A 28 -8.26 19.32 -9.53
CA SER A 28 -8.11 19.44 -10.98
C SER A 28 -9.22 20.33 -11.54
N SER A 29 -8.84 21.49 -12.05
CA SER A 29 -9.74 22.55 -12.56
C SER A 29 -10.65 22.17 -13.73
N HIS A 30 -10.62 20.89 -14.15
CA HIS A 30 -11.41 20.34 -15.25
C HIS A 30 -12.71 19.66 -14.80
N TYR A 31 -12.92 19.44 -13.50
CA TYR A 31 -14.13 18.79 -12.99
C TYR A 31 -15.11 19.81 -12.38
N LYS A 32 -16.38 19.69 -12.79
CA LYS A 32 -17.48 20.44 -12.19
C LYS A 32 -17.79 19.76 -10.86
N GLN A 33 -17.39 20.40 -9.76
CA GLN A 33 -17.53 19.86 -8.40
C GLN A 33 -18.98 19.40 -8.16
N ASP A 34 -19.15 18.11 -7.87
CA ASP A 34 -20.44 17.51 -7.55
C ASP A 34 -20.59 17.43 -6.02
N ASP A 35 -21.76 17.82 -5.50
CA ASP A 35 -22.10 17.73 -4.07
C ASP A 35 -21.95 16.28 -3.56
N TYR A 36 -22.12 15.29 -4.46
CA TYR A 36 -21.88 13.90 -4.16
C TYR A 36 -20.41 13.59 -3.80
N GLU A 37 -19.43 14.16 -4.51
CA GLU A 37 -18.00 13.91 -4.23
C GLU A 37 -17.58 14.50 -2.88
N ILE A 38 -18.09 15.69 -2.54
CA ILE A 38 -17.87 16.31 -1.22
C ILE A 38 -18.50 15.45 -0.12
N HIS A 39 -19.73 14.99 -0.32
CA HIS A 39 -20.38 14.09 0.63
C HIS A 39 -19.59 12.80 0.83
N MET A 40 -19.05 12.24 -0.26
CA MET A 40 -18.21 11.04 -0.20
C MET A 40 -16.92 11.25 0.58
N LEU A 41 -16.27 12.43 0.48
CA LEU A 41 -15.12 12.74 1.32
C LEU A 41 -15.47 12.68 2.81
N PHE A 42 -16.61 13.25 3.22
CA PHE A 42 -17.04 13.20 4.62
C PHE A 42 -17.29 11.76 5.10
N VAL A 43 -17.93 10.93 4.26
CA VAL A 43 -18.13 9.51 4.56
C VAL A 43 -16.79 8.80 4.74
N LEU A 44 -15.83 9.00 3.81
CA LEU A 44 -14.51 8.37 3.90
C LEU A 44 -13.73 8.82 5.14
N PHE A 45 -13.75 10.11 5.48
CA PHE A 45 -13.11 10.62 6.70
C PHE A 45 -13.72 10.05 7.98
N ASP A 46 -15.06 9.95 8.06
CA ASP A 46 -15.72 9.36 9.22
C ASP A 46 -15.38 7.87 9.37
N ARG A 47 -15.30 7.13 8.26
CA ARG A 47 -14.87 5.74 8.27
C ARG A 47 -13.41 5.58 8.69
N MET A 48 -12.50 6.41 8.18
CA MET A 48 -11.10 6.39 8.65
C MET A 48 -11.01 6.63 10.16
N ARG A 49 -11.79 7.58 10.68
CA ARG A 49 -11.87 7.83 12.11
C ARG A 49 -12.35 6.60 12.88
N GLN A 50 -13.43 5.95 12.45
CA GLN A 50 -13.96 4.73 13.09
C GLN A 50 -12.93 3.59 13.10
N HIS A 51 -12.17 3.41 12.01
CA HIS A 51 -11.10 2.42 11.95
C HIS A 51 -9.93 2.77 12.87
N LEU A 52 -9.51 4.04 12.93
CA LEU A 52 -8.48 4.52 13.85
C LEU A 52 -8.89 4.34 15.31
N ASP A 53 -10.14 4.69 15.66
CA ASP A 53 -10.70 4.51 17.00
C ASP A 53 -10.71 3.01 17.38
N SER A 54 -11.08 2.14 16.44
CA SER A 54 -11.05 0.68 16.63
C SER A 54 -9.64 0.14 16.85
N ILE A 55 -8.67 0.61 16.06
CA ILE A 55 -7.24 0.31 16.21
C ILE A 55 -6.76 0.77 17.59
N GLN A 56 -7.11 1.99 18.01
CA GLN A 56 -6.74 2.57 19.30
C GLN A 56 -7.34 1.80 20.48
N ILE A 57 -8.62 1.42 20.41
CA ILE A 57 -9.29 0.60 21.44
C ILE A 57 -8.60 -0.77 21.56
N ASN A 58 -8.27 -1.40 20.43
CA ASN A 58 -7.52 -2.65 20.42
C ASN A 58 -6.11 -2.45 21.01
N TYR A 59 -5.42 -1.36 20.68
CA TYR A 59 -4.11 -1.03 21.23
C TYR A 59 -4.16 -0.88 22.76
N MET A 60 -5.19 -0.19 23.28
CA MET A 60 -5.39 -0.03 24.73
C MET A 60 -5.75 -1.34 25.44
N LYS A 61 -6.56 -2.21 24.80
CA LYS A 61 -6.97 -3.51 25.37
C LYS A 61 -5.84 -4.55 25.43
N TYR A 62 -4.91 -4.53 24.46
CA TYR A 62 -3.88 -5.57 24.33
C TYR A 62 -2.50 -5.20 24.87
N GLY A 63 -2.33 -4.02 25.47
CA GLY A 63 -1.18 -3.67 26.30
C GLY A 63 0.19 -3.75 25.60
N ASN A 64 0.68 -2.60 25.12
CA ASN A 64 2.10 -2.26 24.92
C ASN A 64 3.07 -3.41 24.57
N ARG A 65 2.79 -4.16 23.49
CA ARG A 65 3.77 -5.07 22.87
C ARG A 65 3.94 -4.73 21.39
N GLY A 66 4.58 -3.60 21.15
CA GLY A 66 5.07 -3.19 19.82
C GLY A 66 4.41 -1.93 19.31
N ARG A 67 5.21 -0.93 18.96
CA ARG A 67 4.78 0.17 18.09
C ARG A 67 4.54 -0.44 16.71
N HIS A 68 3.32 -0.84 16.43
CA HIS A 68 2.96 -1.44 15.16
C HIS A 68 2.74 -0.33 14.11
N SER A 69 3.74 -0.08 13.28
CA SER A 69 3.72 0.91 12.17
C SER A 69 2.96 0.37 10.96
N LEU A 70 2.59 1.25 10.01
CA LEU A 70 2.08 0.86 8.67
C LEU A 70 2.99 -0.19 7.99
N SER A 71 4.30 -0.11 8.24
CA SER A 71 5.28 -1.09 7.75
C SER A 71 5.12 -2.50 8.35
N GLU A 72 4.39 -2.68 9.46
CA GLU A 72 4.04 -4.01 9.96
C GLU A 72 2.94 -4.72 9.16
N CYS A 73 2.09 -3.97 8.46
CA CYS A 73 1.09 -4.55 7.57
C CYS A 73 1.71 -5.14 6.31
N ILE A 74 2.86 -4.59 5.90
CA ILE A 74 3.71 -5.13 4.84
C ILE A 74 4.23 -6.55 5.20
N TYR A 75 4.28 -6.90 6.49
CA TYR A 75 4.68 -8.24 6.94
C TYR A 75 3.55 -9.29 6.94
N ALA A 76 2.29 -8.89 6.73
CA ALA A 76 1.19 -9.85 6.74
C ALA A 76 1.21 -10.67 5.43
N PRO A 77 1.20 -12.02 5.50
CA PRO A 77 0.88 -12.81 4.32
C PRO A 77 -0.55 -12.49 3.88
N PRO A 78 -0.89 -12.64 2.59
CA PRO A 78 -2.23 -12.39 2.06
C PRO A 78 -3.17 -13.52 2.51
N PHE A 79 -3.41 -13.63 3.81
CA PHE A 79 -4.43 -14.53 4.34
C PHE A 79 -5.75 -13.80 4.32
N HIS A 80 -6.59 -14.21 3.36
CA HIS A 80 -8.03 -13.96 3.26
C HIS A 80 -8.49 -12.60 3.78
N LEU A 81 -8.42 -11.61 2.89
CA LEU A 81 -9.16 -10.35 2.99
C LEU A 81 -10.65 -10.65 2.73
N TYR A 82 -11.32 -11.26 3.72
CA TYR A 82 -12.76 -11.51 3.78
C TYR A 82 -13.09 -11.50 5.28
N ASP A 83 -13.84 -10.56 5.84
CA ASP A 83 -15.23 -10.21 5.52
C ASP A 83 -15.53 -8.78 6.03
N PRO A 84 -15.65 -7.77 5.16
CA PRO A 84 -16.13 -6.43 5.52
C PRO A 84 -17.64 -6.31 5.31
N ASP A 85 -18.28 -5.40 6.04
CA ASP A 85 -19.65 -4.96 5.76
C ASP A 85 -19.79 -4.62 4.26
N LYS A 86 -20.64 -5.36 3.54
CA LYS A 86 -20.78 -5.32 2.06
C LYS A 86 -20.92 -3.92 1.46
N ASN A 87 -21.50 -2.99 2.22
CA ASN A 87 -21.73 -1.62 1.75
C ASN A 87 -20.45 -0.79 1.58
N ASP A 88 -19.43 -1.05 2.39
CA ASP A 88 -18.22 -0.23 2.41
C ASP A 88 -17.34 -0.59 1.21
N ILE A 89 -17.18 -1.90 0.95
CA ILE A 89 -16.47 -2.49 -0.19
C ILE A 89 -16.97 -1.95 -1.53
N ASP A 90 -18.29 -1.90 -1.73
CA ASP A 90 -18.90 -1.49 -3.00
C ASP A 90 -18.63 -0.01 -3.34
N ILE A 91 -18.55 0.85 -2.32
CA ILE A 91 -18.14 2.25 -2.49
C ILE A 91 -16.66 2.30 -2.89
N TYR A 92 -15.80 1.54 -2.22
CA TYR A 92 -14.35 1.51 -2.49
C TYR A 92 -14.00 0.96 -3.89
N HIS A 93 -14.60 -0.16 -4.32
CA HIS A 93 -14.37 -0.71 -5.66
C HIS A 93 -14.87 0.20 -6.76
N ARG A 94 -15.92 1.01 -6.51
CA ARG A 94 -16.44 1.94 -7.50
C ARG A 94 -15.41 3.01 -7.86
N PHE A 95 -14.71 3.57 -6.87
CA PHE A 95 -13.65 4.58 -7.10
C PHE A 95 -12.35 3.98 -7.63
N LEU A 96 -11.94 2.80 -7.14
CA LEU A 96 -10.74 2.10 -7.62
C LEU A 96 -10.87 1.62 -9.09
N LYS A 97 -12.07 1.19 -9.49
CA LYS A 97 -12.34 0.77 -10.88
C LYS A 97 -12.23 1.91 -11.90
N GLU A 98 -12.50 3.15 -11.50
CA GLU A 98 -12.44 4.28 -12.44
C GLU A 98 -11.01 4.66 -12.82
N ASP A 99 -10.00 4.32 -12.00
CA ASP A 99 -8.59 4.67 -12.26
C ASP A 99 -7.75 3.46 -12.75
N ASN A 100 -8.38 2.31 -13.03
CA ASN A 100 -7.76 1.01 -13.40
C ASN A 100 -6.64 0.50 -12.48
N LYS A 101 -6.41 1.16 -11.34
CA LYS A 101 -5.37 0.81 -10.38
C LYS A 101 -5.92 -0.09 -9.29
N SER A 102 -5.09 -1.03 -8.85
CA SER A 102 -5.38 -1.90 -7.71
C SER A 102 -4.21 -1.85 -6.74
N LEU A 103 -4.47 -2.14 -5.47
CA LEU A 103 -3.41 -2.24 -4.47
C LEU A 103 -2.71 -3.59 -4.60
N TYR A 104 -1.39 -3.55 -4.71
CA TYR A 104 -0.53 -4.72 -4.76
C TYR A 104 0.41 -4.74 -3.56
N SER A 105 0.65 -5.94 -3.04
CA SER A 105 1.79 -6.26 -2.20
C SER A 105 2.88 -6.83 -3.08
N ILE A 106 4.06 -6.23 -3.01
CA ILE A 106 5.23 -6.60 -3.81
C ILE A 106 6.32 -7.05 -2.85
N TYR A 107 6.87 -8.23 -3.08
CA TYR A 107 8.02 -8.75 -2.36
C TYR A 107 9.17 -8.95 -3.34
N ILE A 108 10.35 -8.45 -2.99
CA ILE A 108 11.54 -8.54 -3.82
C ILE A 108 12.71 -8.99 -2.96
N ARG A 109 13.49 -9.94 -3.47
CA ARG A 109 14.72 -10.41 -2.84
C ARG A 109 15.90 -10.11 -3.75
N ILE A 110 16.92 -9.47 -3.19
CA ILE A 110 18.21 -9.20 -3.83
C ILE A 110 19.23 -10.24 -3.34
N CYS A 111 20.17 -10.65 -4.17
CA CYS A 111 21.25 -11.55 -3.78
C CYS A 111 21.98 -11.00 -2.55
N ASN A 112 22.20 -11.84 -1.54
CA ASN A 112 22.94 -11.45 -0.33
C ASN A 112 24.39 -11.03 -0.64
N ASP A 113 24.97 -11.58 -1.71
CA ASP A 113 26.34 -11.28 -2.15
C ASP A 113 26.42 -10.04 -3.06
N CYS A 114 25.31 -9.32 -3.26
CA CYS A 114 25.26 -8.14 -4.10
C CYS A 114 26.12 -7.00 -3.53
N ILE A 115 27.00 -6.47 -4.37
CA ILE A 115 27.73 -5.24 -4.06
C ILE A 115 26.73 -4.07 -4.13
N ARG A 116 26.48 -3.41 -2.99
CA ARG A 116 25.56 -2.28 -2.80
C ARG A 116 24.06 -2.62 -2.95
N ILE A 117 23.58 -3.49 -2.07
CA ILE A 117 22.14 -3.77 -1.87
C ILE A 117 21.28 -2.48 -1.81
N PRO A 118 21.63 -1.41 -1.06
CA PRO A 118 20.81 -0.20 -1.01
C PRO A 118 20.55 0.43 -2.39
N THR A 119 21.55 0.45 -3.27
CA THR A 119 21.39 0.98 -4.64
C THR A 119 20.39 0.16 -5.45
N LYS A 120 20.37 -1.16 -5.28
CA LYS A 120 19.41 -2.05 -5.94
C LYS A 120 18.00 -1.83 -5.43
N MET A 121 17.84 -1.68 -4.11
CA MET A 121 16.55 -1.36 -3.51
C MET A 121 16.01 -0.03 -4.03
N LEU A 122 16.85 1.02 -4.13
CA LEU A 122 16.42 2.29 -4.72
C LEU A 122 16.00 2.16 -6.18
N ALA A 123 16.71 1.37 -6.98
CA ALA A 123 16.33 1.12 -8.37
C ALA A 123 14.97 0.42 -8.48
N VAL A 124 14.69 -0.53 -7.58
CA VAL A 124 13.38 -1.17 -7.45
C VAL A 124 12.29 -0.15 -7.10
N TYR A 125 12.56 0.74 -6.13
CA TYR A 125 11.57 1.72 -5.68
C TYR A 125 11.25 2.70 -6.80
N GLN A 126 12.28 3.09 -7.57
CA GLN A 126 12.13 3.93 -8.74
C GLN A 126 11.27 3.26 -9.81
N ALA A 127 11.54 2.00 -10.16
CA ALA A 127 10.73 1.26 -11.15
C ALA A 127 9.25 1.18 -10.75
N ILE A 128 8.97 0.98 -9.46
CA ILE A 128 7.61 0.95 -8.93
C ILE A 128 6.94 2.33 -8.98
N LYS A 129 7.67 3.41 -8.65
CA LYS A 129 7.16 4.79 -8.74
C LYS A 129 6.93 5.26 -10.17
N GLU A 130 7.70 4.76 -11.13
CA GLU A 130 7.47 5.03 -12.56
C GLU A 130 6.23 4.29 -13.07
N SER A 131 5.92 3.15 -12.47
CA SER A 131 4.79 2.30 -12.82
C SER A 131 3.50 2.67 -12.06
N GLY A 132 3.60 3.35 -10.92
CA GLY A 132 2.44 3.74 -10.14
C GLY A 132 2.79 4.43 -8.84
N GLU A 133 1.95 4.25 -7.82
CA GLU A 133 2.04 5.01 -6.58
C GLU A 133 2.54 4.13 -5.43
N LEU A 134 3.76 4.39 -4.96
CA LEU A 134 4.33 3.73 -3.79
C LEU A 134 3.71 4.31 -2.52
N ILE A 135 3.00 3.48 -1.77
CA ILE A 135 2.28 3.88 -0.55
C ILE A 135 3.12 3.66 0.70
N ALA A 136 3.71 2.47 0.80
CA ALA A 136 4.55 2.10 1.93
C ALA A 136 5.61 1.10 1.48
N SER A 137 6.74 1.12 2.17
CA SER A 137 7.85 0.23 1.86
C SER A 137 8.57 -0.17 3.13
N LEU A 138 9.22 -1.33 3.07
CA LEU A 138 10.15 -1.77 4.08
C LEU A 138 11.33 -2.48 3.41
N PRO A 139 12.58 -2.04 3.64
CA PRO A 139 12.97 -0.90 4.48
C PRO A 139 12.39 0.43 3.96
N GLU A 140 12.21 1.43 4.81
CA GLU A 140 11.71 2.72 4.32
C GLU A 140 12.74 3.35 3.38
N GLU A 141 12.28 4.08 2.36
CA GLU A 141 13.20 4.71 1.40
C GLU A 141 14.23 5.62 2.09
N THR A 142 13.83 6.32 3.15
CA THR A 142 14.74 7.17 3.93
C THR A 142 15.82 6.38 4.67
N GLU A 143 15.54 5.14 5.09
CA GLU A 143 16.51 4.24 5.71
C GLU A 143 17.52 3.74 4.68
N ILE A 144 17.06 3.45 3.45
CA ILE A 144 17.91 3.05 2.33
C ILE A 144 18.88 4.19 1.96
N TRP A 145 18.38 5.42 1.84
CA TRP A 145 19.21 6.60 1.55
C TRP A 145 20.25 6.88 2.63
N ARG A 146 19.96 6.53 3.89
CA ARG A 146 20.91 6.63 5.02
C ARG A 146 21.87 5.44 5.12
N GLU A 147 21.78 4.48 4.20
CA GLU A 147 22.51 3.21 4.23
C GLU A 147 22.31 2.43 5.53
N GLN A 148 21.16 2.62 6.20
CA GLN A 148 20.81 1.95 7.46
C GLN A 148 20.06 0.64 7.20
N VAL A 149 20.49 -0.11 6.19
CA VAL A 149 19.82 -1.33 5.73
C VAL A 149 20.80 -2.49 5.71
N SER A 150 20.49 -3.52 6.51
CA SER A 150 21.25 -4.76 6.59
C SER A 150 20.55 -5.96 5.94
N GLN A 151 19.30 -5.77 5.50
CA GLN A 151 18.50 -6.81 4.86
C GLN A 151 18.64 -6.74 3.33
N SER A 152 18.46 -7.87 2.66
CA SER A 152 18.44 -8.03 1.21
C SER A 152 17.03 -8.14 0.63
N GLU A 153 16.02 -8.01 1.49
CA GLU A 153 14.61 -8.13 1.14
C GLU A 153 13.93 -6.77 1.17
N VAL A 154 13.01 -6.59 0.23
CA VAL A 154 12.16 -5.44 0.09
C VAL A 154 10.72 -5.91 0.07
N ARG A 155 9.86 -5.18 0.78
CA ARG A 155 8.42 -5.34 0.67
C ARG A 155 7.76 -4.00 0.47
N ILE A 156 6.84 -3.92 -0.48
CA ILE A 156 6.23 -2.66 -0.93
C ILE A 156 4.72 -2.84 -1.04
N LEU A 157 3.99 -1.80 -0.66
CA LEU A 157 2.59 -1.60 -0.98
C LEU A 157 2.49 -0.49 -2.01
N ALA A 158 1.87 -0.77 -3.16
CA ALA A 158 1.73 0.20 -4.23
C ALA A 158 0.40 0.07 -4.96
N TYR A 159 -0.15 1.20 -5.42
CA TYR A 159 -1.24 1.21 -6.40
C TYR A 159 -0.65 1.15 -7.81
N LEU A 160 -0.96 0.08 -8.53
CA LEU A 160 -0.46 -0.17 -9.87
C LEU A 160 -1.64 -0.44 -10.82
N ASP A 161 -1.47 -0.09 -12.09
CA ASP A 161 -2.37 -0.55 -13.15
C ASP A 161 -2.21 -2.07 -13.29
N SER A 162 -3.32 -2.79 -13.44
CA SER A 162 -3.28 -4.23 -13.67
C SER A 162 -2.61 -4.63 -15.00
N LEU A 163 -2.61 -3.74 -16.00
CA LEU A 163 -2.07 -4.03 -17.33
C LEU A 163 -0.53 -4.01 -17.37
N ILE A 164 0.11 -3.28 -16.46
CA ILE A 164 1.57 -3.07 -16.47
C ILE A 164 2.33 -4.07 -15.59
N ILE A 165 1.64 -4.98 -14.89
CA ILE A 165 2.25 -5.85 -13.88
C ILE A 165 3.34 -6.73 -14.47
N ASN A 166 3.09 -7.32 -15.65
CA ASN A 166 4.09 -8.16 -16.32
C ASN A 166 5.32 -7.35 -16.74
N ASP A 167 5.12 -6.17 -17.34
CA ASP A 167 6.20 -5.27 -17.76
C ASP A 167 7.03 -4.79 -16.56
N LEU A 168 6.38 -4.53 -15.42
CA LEU A 168 7.04 -4.16 -14.17
C LEU A 168 7.89 -5.32 -13.63
N ILE A 169 7.39 -6.55 -13.65
CA ILE A 169 8.15 -7.75 -13.23
C ILE A 169 9.40 -7.88 -14.10
N GLU A 170 9.28 -7.76 -15.42
CA GLU A 170 10.43 -7.80 -16.34
C GLU A 170 11.44 -6.69 -16.04
N THR A 171 10.95 -5.46 -15.85
CA THR A 171 11.77 -4.30 -15.49
C THR A 171 12.54 -4.52 -14.18
N ILE A 172 11.90 -5.11 -13.17
CA ILE A 172 12.54 -5.44 -11.89
C ILE A 172 13.59 -6.53 -12.08
N PHE A 173 13.32 -7.56 -12.87
CA PHE A 173 14.33 -8.61 -13.15
C PHE A 173 15.51 -8.12 -14.00
N HIS A 174 15.37 -7.02 -14.74
CA HIS A 174 16.50 -6.35 -15.37
C HIS A 174 17.44 -5.65 -14.37
N ILE A 175 16.99 -5.41 -13.14
CA ILE A 175 17.84 -4.93 -12.06
C ILE A 175 18.76 -6.09 -11.65
N ARG A 176 20.04 -5.96 -12.01
CA ARG A 176 21.06 -6.98 -11.71
C ARG A 176 21.04 -7.35 -10.22
N ASP A 177 21.16 -8.65 -9.96
CA ASP A 177 21.22 -9.29 -8.64
C ASP A 177 19.86 -9.36 -7.91
N VAL A 178 18.74 -9.17 -8.60
CA VAL A 178 17.40 -9.55 -8.08
C VAL A 178 17.18 -11.06 -8.27
N GLU A 179 16.88 -11.76 -7.18
CA GLU A 179 16.64 -13.22 -7.15
C GLU A 179 15.16 -13.59 -7.29
N ALA A 180 14.28 -12.79 -6.68
CA ALA A 180 12.85 -13.07 -6.65
C ALA A 180 12.05 -11.77 -6.69
N CYS A 181 10.90 -11.83 -7.36
CA CYS A 181 9.89 -10.78 -7.40
C CYS A 181 8.51 -11.43 -7.39
N ASP A 182 7.78 -11.25 -6.30
CA ASP A 182 6.41 -11.72 -6.14
C ASP A 182 5.47 -10.50 -6.04
N ILE A 183 4.50 -10.41 -6.94
CA ILE A 183 3.50 -9.34 -6.94
C ILE A 183 2.12 -9.97 -6.71
N LEU A 184 1.48 -9.59 -5.61
CA LEU A 184 0.20 -10.15 -5.15
C LEU A 184 -0.85 -9.05 -5.07
N LYS A 185 -1.93 -9.20 -5.83
CA LYS A 185 -3.08 -8.30 -5.79
C LYS A 185 -3.82 -8.46 -4.46
N LEU A 186 -4.02 -7.35 -3.73
CA LEU A 186 -4.66 -7.37 -2.41
C LEU A 186 -6.18 -7.15 -2.48
N SER A 187 -6.74 -6.55 -3.53
CA SER A 187 -8.20 -6.49 -3.71
C SER A 187 -8.58 -6.46 -5.19
N SER A 188 -9.67 -7.14 -5.52
CA SER A 188 -10.28 -7.23 -6.86
C SER A 188 -11.62 -6.52 -6.90
#